data_AF-A0A939ACE5-F1
#
_entry.id   AF-A0A939ACE5-F1
#
_cell.length_a   1.000
_cell.length_b   1.000
_cell.length_c   1.000
_cell.angle_alpha   90.00
_cell.angle_beta   90.00
_cell.angle_gamma   90.00
#
_symmetry.space_group_name_H-M   'P 1'
#
loop_
_entity.id
_entity.type
_entity.pdbx_description
1 polymer ?
#
loop_
_entity_poly.entity_id
_entity_poly.type
_entity_poly.pdbx_seq_one_letter_code
_entity_poly.pdbx_strand_id
1 'polypeptide(L)'
;MAVNLLLAAGFLLVAHLPSGDPRIDQGLDLVVEFSAADSDTRRIDVARRLAGYRSEPVALALLQLLDDPTLPAEVVRELEWTVVAMEERALEPLASAAADDMLPEDMITSILTRIARRNPEAVASLLTHASSTVGRIAAISLGSSGREESLRLLMVALPQAAPPAGPAILSSVCRLSRLSCAAALRTSLASPDDVMQTEALALVAASGDRTLIAACLPLLHSKSPVVVRAVLDAMGVVGADGGEADLEILFDSSSDELRELVVRTLGATPTDAARTALRRIARQSSRQTRVGRIADELFRRAADKTVVVETRDANHPAQAVVVVPDKGTIGLALYSEEGFRVVARGSLLWKCKGQRGQEKRIGHEDYLPDATIPLPRCASSPIPQVHWRCRDGRQITGVLPE
;
A
#
# COMPACT_ATOMS: atom_id res chain seq x y z
N MET A 1 -28.14 -34.99 13.62
CA MET A 1 -28.06 -36.11 14.58
C MET A 1 -27.23 -37.30 14.06
N ALA A 2 -27.47 -37.82 12.85
CA ALA A 2 -26.73 -38.99 12.34
C ALA A 2 -25.25 -38.72 11.97
N VAL A 3 -24.89 -37.49 11.60
CA VAL A 3 -23.50 -37.10 11.28
C VAL A 3 -22.63 -36.96 12.55
N ASN A 4 -23.18 -36.42 13.65
CA ASN A 4 -22.49 -36.36 14.95
C ASN A 4 -22.22 -37.76 15.54
N LEU A 5 -23.04 -38.76 15.23
CA LEU A 5 -22.83 -40.15 15.65
C LEU A 5 -21.70 -40.84 14.87
N LEU A 6 -21.48 -40.48 13.60
CA LEU A 6 -20.39 -41.01 12.78
C LEU A 6 -19.05 -40.35 13.10
N LEU A 7 -19.04 -39.04 13.37
CA LEU A 7 -17.87 -38.34 13.91
C LEU A 7 -17.51 -38.85 15.31
N ALA A 8 -18.50 -39.05 16.21
CA ALA A 8 -18.28 -39.67 17.52
C ALA A 8 -17.76 -41.12 17.42
N ALA A 9 -18.18 -41.90 16.42
CA ALA A 9 -17.67 -43.26 16.20
C ALA A 9 -16.22 -43.29 15.68
N GLY A 10 -15.82 -42.33 14.85
CA GLY A 10 -14.41 -42.13 14.47
C GLY A 10 -13.56 -41.65 15.64
N PHE A 11 -14.09 -40.75 16.46
CA PHE A 11 -13.50 -40.24 17.70
C PHE A 11 -13.21 -41.34 18.71
N LEU A 12 -14.18 -42.25 18.91
CA LEU A 12 -14.07 -43.38 19.83
C LEU A 12 -13.03 -44.42 19.36
N LEU A 13 -12.74 -44.51 18.07
CA LEU A 13 -11.77 -45.50 17.57
C LEU A 13 -10.31 -45.08 17.82
N VAL A 14 -10.03 -43.77 17.82
CA VAL A 14 -8.69 -43.22 18.12
C VAL A 14 -8.52 -43.01 19.64
N ALA A 15 -9.57 -42.63 20.36
CA ALA A 15 -9.53 -42.40 21.80
C ALA A 15 -9.49 -43.68 22.67
N HIS A 16 -9.66 -44.87 22.10
CA HIS A 16 -9.63 -46.15 22.84
C HIS A 16 -8.38 -47.00 22.63
N LEU A 17 -7.37 -46.51 21.90
CA LEU A 17 -6.06 -47.14 21.91
C LEU A 17 -5.23 -46.48 23.01
N PRO A 18 -4.90 -47.21 24.11
CA PRO A 18 -4.11 -46.64 25.18
C PRO A 18 -2.78 -46.17 24.61
N SER A 19 -2.49 -44.89 24.77
CA SER A 19 -1.25 -44.28 24.29
C SER A 19 -0.03 -44.80 25.06
N GLY A 20 -0.27 -45.44 26.21
CA GLY A 20 0.76 -45.82 27.18
C GLY A 20 1.22 -44.66 28.07
N ASP A 21 0.75 -43.43 27.80
CA ASP A 21 0.97 -42.26 28.63
C ASP A 21 -0.33 -41.89 29.37
N PRO A 22 -0.39 -42.05 30.71
CA PRO A 22 -1.60 -41.79 31.48
C PRO A 22 -2.06 -40.33 31.39
N ARG A 23 -1.19 -39.38 31.01
CA ARG A 23 -1.60 -37.98 30.80
C ARG A 23 -2.36 -37.81 29.49
N ILE A 24 -1.97 -38.51 28.44
CA ILE A 24 -2.68 -38.45 27.15
C ILE A 24 -4.04 -39.12 27.31
N ASP A 25 -4.09 -40.30 27.94
CA ASP A 25 -5.33 -41.05 28.15
C ASP A 25 -6.34 -40.22 28.98
N GLN A 26 -5.89 -39.62 30.09
CA GLN A 26 -6.74 -38.70 30.88
C GLN A 26 -7.20 -37.47 30.09
N GLY A 27 -6.35 -36.93 29.23
CA GLY A 27 -6.71 -35.80 28.37
C GLY A 27 -7.82 -36.20 27.39
N LEU A 28 -7.70 -37.37 26.75
CA LEU A 28 -8.70 -37.90 25.81
C LEU A 28 -10.02 -38.23 26.51
N ASP A 29 -9.99 -38.78 27.73
CA ASP A 29 -11.18 -38.99 28.55
C ASP A 29 -11.95 -37.69 28.80
N LEU A 30 -11.24 -36.57 29.01
CA LEU A 30 -11.88 -35.26 29.14
C LEU A 30 -12.48 -34.76 27.83
N VAL A 31 -11.91 -35.12 26.67
CA VAL A 31 -12.54 -34.78 25.38
C VAL A 31 -13.83 -35.56 25.17
N VAL A 32 -13.87 -36.82 25.60
CA VAL A 32 -15.10 -37.62 25.63
C VAL A 32 -16.12 -37.02 26.61
N GLU A 33 -15.68 -36.61 27.81
CA GLU A 33 -16.53 -35.91 28.78
C GLU A 33 -17.11 -34.62 28.18
N PHE A 34 -16.30 -33.84 27.48
CA PHE A 34 -16.73 -32.61 26.80
C PHE A 34 -17.86 -32.90 25.80
N SER A 35 -17.68 -33.94 24.99
CA SER A 35 -18.64 -34.33 23.95
C SER A 35 -19.96 -34.83 24.54
N ALA A 36 -19.89 -35.51 25.69
CA ALA A 36 -21.05 -36.03 26.42
C ALA A 36 -21.74 -35.00 27.32
N ALA A 37 -21.14 -33.82 27.52
CA ALA A 37 -21.72 -32.79 28.38
C ALA A 37 -23.05 -32.26 27.83
N ASP A 38 -24.04 -32.23 28.71
CA ASP A 38 -25.43 -31.85 28.48
C ASP A 38 -25.71 -30.34 28.59
N SER A 39 -24.69 -29.57 28.99
CA SER A 39 -24.79 -28.12 29.16
C SER A 39 -23.51 -27.41 28.73
N ASP A 40 -23.67 -26.20 28.22
CA ASP A 40 -22.57 -25.34 27.78
C ASP A 40 -21.63 -24.97 28.94
N THR A 41 -22.18 -24.76 30.14
CA THR A 41 -21.39 -24.50 31.34
C THR A 41 -20.45 -25.66 31.66
N ARG A 42 -20.93 -26.90 31.52
CA ARG A 42 -20.11 -28.09 31.73
C ARG A 42 -19.07 -28.24 30.63
N ARG A 43 -19.43 -27.98 29.36
CA ARG A 43 -18.46 -27.95 28.24
C ARG A 43 -17.33 -26.95 28.50
N ILE A 44 -17.66 -25.74 28.95
CA ILE A 44 -16.67 -24.71 29.29
C ILE A 44 -15.74 -25.17 30.42
N ASP A 45 -16.30 -25.78 31.48
CA ASP A 45 -15.48 -26.27 32.60
C ASP A 45 -14.51 -27.39 32.16
N VAL A 46 -15.00 -28.32 31.34
CA VAL A 46 -14.16 -29.39 30.78
C VAL A 46 -13.09 -28.83 29.83
N ALA A 47 -13.42 -27.86 28.97
CA ALA A 47 -12.43 -27.19 28.11
C ALA A 47 -11.31 -26.53 28.92
N ARG A 48 -11.65 -25.85 30.02
CA ARG A 48 -10.65 -25.25 30.92
C ARG A 48 -9.75 -26.29 31.58
N ARG A 49 -10.28 -27.47 31.92
CA ARG A 49 -9.49 -28.60 32.44
C ARG A 49 -8.57 -29.17 31.34
N LEU A 50 -9.04 -29.25 30.10
CA LEU A 50 -8.25 -29.70 28.94
C LEU A 50 -7.02 -28.82 28.70
N ALA A 51 -7.02 -27.54 29.09
CA ALA A 51 -5.87 -26.65 28.96
C ALA A 51 -4.64 -27.11 29.78
N GLY A 52 -4.84 -27.95 30.80
CA GLY A 52 -3.76 -28.56 31.57
C GLY A 52 -3.02 -29.69 30.83
N TYR A 53 -3.60 -30.21 29.75
CA TYR A 53 -3.09 -31.37 29.02
C TYR A 53 -2.41 -30.89 27.74
N ARG A 54 -1.07 -30.93 27.72
CA ARG A 54 -0.25 -30.41 26.62
C ARG A 54 0.28 -31.55 25.73
N SER A 55 -0.63 -32.28 25.09
CA SER A 55 -0.26 -33.33 24.14
C SER A 55 -0.86 -33.08 22.77
N GLU A 56 -0.16 -33.54 21.74
CA GLU A 56 -0.57 -33.40 20.34
C GLU A 56 -1.89 -34.14 20.04
N PRO A 57 -2.15 -35.37 20.54
CA PRO A 57 -3.44 -36.04 20.33
C PRO A 57 -4.62 -35.26 20.93
N VAL A 58 -4.42 -34.63 22.10
CA VAL A 58 -5.46 -33.80 22.73
C VAL A 58 -5.68 -32.52 21.92
N ALA A 59 -4.61 -31.91 21.40
CA ALA A 59 -4.73 -30.74 20.52
C ALA A 59 -5.52 -31.07 19.25
N LEU A 60 -5.21 -32.19 18.58
CA LEU A 60 -5.94 -32.64 17.40
C LEU A 60 -7.43 -32.88 17.71
N ALA A 61 -7.73 -33.53 18.84
CA ALA A 61 -9.10 -33.78 19.27
C ALA A 61 -9.86 -32.47 19.56
N LEU A 62 -9.20 -31.46 20.13
CA LEU A 62 -9.78 -30.12 20.32
C LEU A 62 -10.06 -29.41 18.99
N LEU A 63 -9.18 -29.53 17.99
CA LEU A 63 -9.40 -28.94 16.66
C LEU A 63 -10.59 -29.59 15.96
N GLN A 64 -10.77 -30.91 16.11
CA GLN A 64 -11.95 -31.60 15.58
C GLN A 64 -13.25 -31.15 16.25
N LEU A 65 -13.22 -30.82 17.55
CA LEU A 65 -14.37 -30.22 18.22
C LEU A 65 -14.68 -28.82 17.71
N LEU A 66 -13.65 -28.03 17.38
CA LEU A 66 -13.82 -26.67 16.82
C LEU A 66 -14.50 -26.65 15.45
N ASP A 67 -14.48 -27.77 14.71
CA ASP A 67 -15.20 -27.91 13.43
C ASP A 67 -16.71 -28.12 13.60
N ASP A 68 -17.22 -28.35 14.82
CA ASP A 68 -18.66 -28.50 15.05
C ASP A 68 -19.38 -27.14 14.99
N PRO A 69 -20.20 -26.87 13.95
CA PRO A 69 -20.87 -25.58 13.78
C PRO A 69 -22.02 -25.39 14.78
N THR A 70 -22.37 -26.41 15.56
CA THR A 70 -23.44 -26.36 16.55
C THR A 70 -22.96 -25.86 17.90
N LEU A 71 -21.65 -25.70 18.10
CA LEU A 71 -21.10 -25.19 19.35
C LEU A 71 -21.47 -23.72 19.56
N PRO A 72 -21.92 -23.34 20.78
CA PRO A 72 -22.10 -21.93 21.12
C PRO A 72 -20.79 -21.16 21.04
N ALA A 73 -20.85 -19.90 20.62
CA ALA A 73 -19.67 -19.05 20.45
C ALA A 73 -18.80 -18.93 21.70
N GLU A 74 -19.39 -18.98 22.90
CA GLU A 74 -18.65 -18.95 24.17
C GLU A 74 -17.80 -20.22 24.37
N VAL A 75 -18.32 -21.37 23.99
CA VAL A 75 -17.63 -22.67 24.06
C VAL A 75 -16.50 -22.71 23.03
N VAL A 76 -16.77 -22.28 21.79
CA VAL A 76 -15.76 -22.17 20.72
C VAL A 76 -14.58 -21.32 21.19
N ARG A 77 -14.86 -20.15 21.77
CA ARG A 77 -13.82 -19.26 22.28
C ARG A 77 -12.96 -19.90 23.38
N GLU A 78 -13.57 -20.67 24.29
CA GLU A 78 -12.82 -21.38 25.35
C GLU A 78 -11.96 -22.52 24.77
N LEU A 79 -12.45 -23.24 23.75
CA LEU A 79 -11.67 -24.21 23.01
C LEU A 79 -10.48 -23.55 22.29
N GLU A 80 -10.69 -22.41 21.61
CA GLU A 80 -9.60 -21.64 21.00
C GLU A 80 -8.53 -21.25 22.03
N TRP A 81 -8.93 -20.76 23.21
CA TRP A 81 -7.98 -20.41 24.28
C TRP A 81 -7.21 -21.62 24.79
N THR A 82 -7.88 -22.77 24.86
CA THR A 82 -7.29 -24.05 25.25
C THR A 82 -6.21 -24.46 24.26
N VAL A 83 -6.49 -24.41 22.96
CA VAL A 83 -5.52 -24.68 21.89
C VAL A 83 -4.35 -23.70 21.95
N VAL A 84 -4.62 -22.40 22.15
CA VAL A 84 -3.56 -21.38 22.29
C VAL A 84 -2.64 -21.68 23.49
N ALA A 85 -3.18 -22.21 24.59
CA ALA A 85 -2.40 -22.55 25.79
C ALA A 85 -1.44 -23.75 25.58
N MET A 86 -1.63 -24.53 24.51
CA MET A 86 -0.76 -25.65 24.14
C MET A 86 0.48 -25.21 23.34
N GLU A 87 0.49 -23.99 22.80
CA GLU A 87 1.62 -23.36 22.09
C GLU A 87 2.23 -24.27 21.01
N GLU A 88 3.51 -24.65 21.15
CA GLU A 88 4.26 -25.49 20.20
C GLU A 88 3.55 -26.83 19.90
N ARG A 89 2.86 -27.39 20.89
CA ARG A 89 2.18 -28.70 20.75
C ARG A 89 0.94 -28.64 19.88
N ALA A 90 0.38 -27.45 19.67
CA ALA A 90 -0.75 -27.26 18.76
C ALA A 90 -0.31 -26.96 17.32
N LEU A 91 0.98 -26.69 17.06
CA LEU A 91 1.41 -26.23 15.75
C LEU A 91 1.25 -27.27 14.65
N GLU A 92 1.68 -28.51 14.88
CA GLU A 92 1.53 -29.57 13.87
C GLU A 92 0.05 -29.91 13.60
N PRO A 93 -0.82 -30.07 14.64
CA PRO A 93 -2.25 -30.22 14.41
C PRO A 93 -2.88 -29.03 13.66
N LEU A 94 -2.50 -27.80 13.99
CA LEU A 94 -2.98 -26.60 13.28
C LEU A 94 -2.48 -26.53 11.84
N ALA A 95 -1.24 -26.96 11.60
CA ALA A 95 -0.65 -27.02 10.26
C ALA A 95 -1.37 -28.06 9.39
N SER A 96 -1.66 -29.24 9.93
CA SER A 96 -2.47 -30.26 9.26
C SER A 96 -3.88 -29.73 9.00
N ALA A 97 -4.55 -29.15 10.01
CA ALA A 97 -5.89 -28.59 9.84
C ALA A 97 -5.96 -27.51 8.75
N ALA A 98 -4.90 -26.68 8.63
CA ALA A 98 -4.79 -25.68 7.57
C ALA A 98 -4.48 -26.27 6.19
N ALA A 99 -3.69 -27.34 6.13
CA ALA A 99 -3.35 -28.01 4.89
C ALA A 99 -4.56 -28.80 4.33
N ASP A 100 -5.36 -29.37 5.21
CA ASP A 100 -6.48 -30.24 4.88
C ASP A 100 -7.84 -29.51 4.85
N ASP A 101 -7.84 -28.19 5.02
CA ASP A 101 -9.04 -27.32 5.04
C ASP A 101 -10.09 -27.79 6.08
N MET A 102 -9.61 -28.29 7.23
CA MET A 102 -10.46 -28.83 8.30
C MET A 102 -11.12 -27.75 9.15
N LEU A 103 -10.54 -26.54 9.18
CA LEU A 103 -11.05 -25.42 9.96
C LEU A 103 -11.02 -24.16 9.10
N PRO A 104 -11.96 -23.21 9.32
CA PRO A 104 -11.93 -21.92 8.66
C PRO A 104 -10.58 -21.22 8.81
N GLU A 105 -10.04 -20.71 7.70
CA GLU A 105 -8.72 -20.07 7.67
C GLU A 105 -8.60 -18.90 8.66
N ASP A 106 -9.67 -18.12 8.84
CA ASP A 106 -9.73 -17.00 9.78
C ASP A 106 -9.58 -17.47 11.23
N MET A 107 -10.19 -18.61 11.58
CA MET A 107 -10.04 -19.24 12.88
C MET A 107 -8.59 -19.70 13.12
N ILE A 108 -8.00 -20.43 12.17
CA ILE A 108 -6.60 -20.89 12.27
C ILE A 108 -5.66 -19.69 12.39
N THR A 109 -5.84 -18.67 11.55
CA THR A 109 -5.05 -17.44 11.56
C THR A 109 -5.18 -16.73 12.91
N SER A 110 -6.38 -16.68 13.49
CA SER A 110 -6.64 -16.08 14.80
C SER A 110 -5.91 -16.82 15.93
N ILE A 111 -5.98 -18.16 15.94
CA ILE A 111 -5.27 -19.01 16.92
C ILE A 111 -3.76 -18.83 16.78
N LEU A 112 -3.21 -18.97 15.57
CA LEU A 112 -1.78 -18.82 15.32
C LEU A 112 -1.29 -17.39 15.62
N THR A 113 -2.08 -16.35 15.38
CA THR A 113 -1.74 -14.97 15.77
C THR A 113 -1.59 -14.85 17.29
N ARG A 114 -2.48 -15.49 18.07
CA ARG A 114 -2.39 -15.49 19.53
C ARG A 114 -1.19 -16.30 20.03
N ILE A 115 -0.85 -17.42 19.39
CA ILE A 115 0.37 -18.17 19.68
C ILE A 115 1.60 -17.33 19.34
N ALA A 116 1.64 -16.69 18.16
CA ALA A 116 2.75 -15.83 17.72
C ALA A 116 2.99 -14.64 18.69
N ARG A 117 1.94 -14.13 19.33
CA ARG A 117 2.10 -13.11 20.38
C ARG A 117 2.84 -13.62 21.60
N ARG A 118 2.78 -14.91 21.92
CA ARG A 118 3.47 -15.53 23.06
C ARG A 118 4.83 -16.08 22.65
N ASN A 119 4.87 -16.82 21.56
CA ASN A 119 6.03 -17.52 21.04
C ASN A 119 6.11 -17.37 19.50
N PRO A 120 6.70 -16.29 18.99
CA PRO A 120 6.80 -16.04 17.56
C PRO A 120 7.78 -16.99 16.85
N GLU A 121 8.81 -17.48 17.54
CA GLU A 121 9.78 -18.42 16.96
C GLU A 121 9.12 -19.75 16.59
N ALA A 122 8.25 -20.27 17.45
CA ALA A 122 7.48 -21.46 17.19
C ALA A 122 6.63 -21.30 15.91
N VAL A 123 5.90 -20.19 15.76
CA VAL A 123 5.10 -19.94 14.54
C VAL A 123 5.99 -19.70 13.32
N ALA A 124 7.18 -19.11 13.48
CA ALA A 124 8.11 -18.90 12.37
C ALA A 124 8.66 -20.20 11.76
N SER A 125 8.69 -21.29 12.53
CA SER A 125 9.04 -22.62 11.99
C SER A 125 8.09 -23.09 10.87
N LEU A 126 6.85 -22.58 10.86
CA LEU A 126 5.85 -22.91 9.85
C LEU A 126 6.03 -22.13 8.54
N LEU A 127 6.89 -21.11 8.48
CA LEU A 127 7.08 -20.30 7.27
C LEU A 127 7.67 -21.11 6.09
N THR A 128 8.43 -22.16 6.39
CA THR A 128 9.06 -23.05 5.40
C THR A 128 8.30 -24.37 5.25
N HIS A 129 7.05 -24.44 5.72
CA HIS A 129 6.25 -25.64 5.65
C HIS A 129 5.96 -26.04 4.18
N ALA A 130 5.85 -27.34 3.91
CA ALA A 130 5.65 -27.85 2.55
C ALA A 130 4.30 -27.41 1.95
N SER A 131 3.28 -27.28 2.80
CA SER A 131 2.00 -26.66 2.41
C SER A 131 2.15 -25.14 2.32
N SER A 132 1.92 -24.63 1.12
CA SER A 132 1.88 -23.20 0.81
C SER A 132 0.87 -22.42 1.65
N THR A 133 -0.29 -23.03 1.94
CA THR A 133 -1.34 -22.46 2.80
C THR A 133 -0.82 -22.23 4.21
N VAL A 134 -0.14 -23.22 4.79
CA VAL A 134 0.43 -23.13 6.15
C VAL A 134 1.46 -22.01 6.24
N GLY A 135 2.44 -21.98 5.32
CA GLY A 135 3.46 -20.92 5.32
C GLY A 135 2.86 -19.52 5.16
N ARG A 136 1.83 -19.39 4.32
CA ARG A 136 1.09 -18.13 4.14
C ARG A 136 0.36 -17.69 5.42
N ILE A 137 -0.39 -18.58 6.07
CA ILE A 137 -1.11 -18.29 7.31
C ILE A 137 -0.13 -17.94 8.44
N ALA A 138 1.00 -18.65 8.53
CA ALA A 138 2.05 -18.36 9.50
C ALA A 138 2.63 -16.95 9.31
N ALA A 139 2.90 -16.55 8.07
CA ALA A 139 3.36 -15.20 7.75
C ALA A 139 2.35 -14.13 8.18
N ILE A 140 1.07 -14.30 7.81
CA ILE A 140 -0.03 -13.40 8.19
C ILE A 140 -0.16 -13.29 9.72
N SER A 141 -0.04 -14.42 10.41
CA SER A 141 -0.16 -14.50 11.87
C SER A 141 0.97 -13.76 12.57
N LEU A 142 2.20 -13.92 12.09
CA LEU A 142 3.37 -13.16 12.56
C LEU A 142 3.21 -11.66 12.27
N GLY A 143 2.74 -11.28 11.07
CA GLY A 143 2.45 -9.89 10.71
C GLY A 143 1.38 -9.24 11.58
N SER A 144 0.45 -10.03 12.10
CA SER A 144 -0.68 -9.57 12.93
C SER A 144 -0.42 -9.68 14.44
N SER A 145 0.73 -10.25 14.82
CA SER A 145 1.11 -10.42 16.22
C SER A 145 1.40 -9.06 16.88
N GLY A 146 1.91 -8.09 16.11
CA GLY A 146 2.37 -6.79 16.60
C GLY A 146 3.70 -6.85 17.36
N ARG A 147 4.46 -7.95 17.24
CA ARG A 147 5.76 -8.13 17.90
C ARG A 147 6.91 -7.71 16.98
N GLU A 148 7.86 -6.95 17.53
CA GLU A 148 9.12 -6.62 16.84
C GLU A 148 9.92 -7.90 16.50
N GLU A 149 9.87 -8.91 17.36
CA GLU A 149 10.50 -10.20 17.11
C GLU A 149 9.93 -10.90 15.87
N SER A 150 8.62 -10.79 15.64
CA SER A 150 8.00 -11.30 14.41
C SER A 150 8.53 -10.60 13.16
N LEU A 151 8.78 -9.28 13.23
CA LEU A 151 9.38 -8.54 12.11
C LEU A 151 10.79 -9.07 11.79
N ARG A 152 11.62 -9.31 12.82
CA ARG A 152 12.96 -9.87 12.63
C ARG A 152 12.91 -11.22 11.93
N LEU A 153 12.05 -12.13 12.39
CA LEU A 153 11.88 -13.47 11.82
C LEU A 153 11.36 -13.42 10.38
N LEU A 154 10.37 -12.56 10.09
CA LEU A 154 9.86 -12.37 8.73
C LEU A 154 10.92 -11.81 7.78
N MET A 155 11.72 -10.85 8.22
CA MET A 155 12.82 -10.28 7.42
C MET A 155 13.90 -11.31 7.08
N VAL A 156 14.19 -12.24 8.00
CA VAL A 156 15.13 -13.35 7.76
C VAL A 156 14.54 -14.36 6.76
N ALA A 157 13.24 -14.62 6.84
CA ALA A 157 12.57 -15.59 5.98
C ALA A 157 12.33 -15.08 4.55
N LEU A 158 12.10 -13.77 4.36
CA LEU A 158 11.70 -13.18 3.08
C LEU A 158 12.60 -13.57 1.89
N PRO A 159 13.95 -13.54 1.97
CA PRO A 159 14.82 -13.90 0.85
C PRO A 159 14.78 -15.38 0.46
N GLN A 160 14.34 -16.25 1.37
CA GLN A 160 14.30 -17.70 1.20
C GLN A 160 12.89 -18.22 0.92
N ALA A 161 11.90 -17.33 0.91
CA ALA A 161 10.50 -17.70 0.82
C ALA A 161 10.18 -18.26 -0.57
N ALA A 162 9.69 -19.50 -0.62
CA ALA A 162 9.12 -20.06 -1.83
C ALA A 162 7.75 -19.40 -2.11
N PRO A 163 7.37 -19.22 -3.39
CA PRO A 163 5.99 -18.89 -3.74
C PRO A 163 5.03 -19.98 -3.20
N PRO A 164 3.89 -19.63 -2.58
CA PRO A 164 3.29 -18.31 -2.43
C PRO A 164 3.47 -17.66 -1.03
N ALA A 165 4.32 -18.20 -0.15
CA ALA A 165 4.52 -17.63 1.19
C ALA A 165 5.21 -16.25 1.15
N GLY A 166 6.06 -16.02 0.14
CA GLY A 166 6.81 -14.78 -0.05
C GLY A 166 5.95 -13.50 -0.04
N PRO A 167 4.94 -13.36 -0.91
CA PRO A 167 4.00 -12.24 -0.88
C PRO A 167 3.39 -11.94 0.50
N ALA A 168 2.97 -12.99 1.23
CA ALA A 168 2.40 -12.82 2.56
C ALA A 168 3.44 -12.37 3.61
N ILE A 169 4.68 -12.85 3.50
CA ILE A 169 5.80 -12.38 4.33
C ILE A 169 6.05 -10.89 4.05
N LEU A 170 6.12 -10.49 2.77
CA LEU A 170 6.34 -9.09 2.38
C LEU A 170 5.25 -8.17 2.92
N SER A 171 3.98 -8.53 2.70
CA SER A 171 2.83 -7.78 3.21
C SER A 171 2.86 -7.65 4.73
N SER A 172 3.26 -8.72 5.43
CA SER A 172 3.39 -8.76 6.88
C SER A 172 4.51 -7.88 7.41
N VAL A 173 5.67 -7.86 6.74
CA VAL A 173 6.77 -6.92 7.03
C VAL A 173 6.28 -5.48 6.90
N CYS A 174 5.59 -5.17 5.80
CA CYS A 174 5.08 -3.82 5.54
C CYS A 174 4.01 -3.36 6.53
N ARG A 175 3.22 -4.30 7.07
CA ARG A 175 2.26 -4.04 8.14
C ARG A 175 2.94 -3.71 9.47
N LEU A 176 4.02 -4.41 9.81
CA LEU A 176 4.72 -4.24 11.08
C LEU A 176 5.63 -3.00 11.11
N SER A 177 6.27 -2.64 9.99
CA SER A 177 7.24 -1.55 9.96
C SER A 177 7.32 -0.85 8.61
N ARG A 178 7.05 0.47 8.60
CA ARG A 178 7.24 1.31 7.42
C ARG A 178 8.70 1.38 6.97
N LEU A 179 9.65 1.44 7.90
CA LEU A 179 11.07 1.54 7.58
C LEU A 179 11.57 0.25 6.90
N SER A 180 11.21 -0.91 7.47
CA SER A 180 11.58 -2.22 6.92
C SER A 180 10.83 -2.53 5.63
N CYS A 181 9.61 -2.01 5.48
CA CYS A 181 8.83 -2.13 4.24
C CYS A 181 9.60 -1.60 3.03
N ALA A 182 10.15 -0.39 3.10
CA ALA A 182 10.86 0.20 1.96
C ALA A 182 12.07 -0.64 1.51
N ALA A 183 12.82 -1.21 2.47
CA ALA A 183 13.94 -2.10 2.17
C ALA A 183 13.46 -3.42 1.55
N ALA A 184 12.44 -4.05 2.16
CA ALA A 184 11.87 -5.30 1.67
C ALA A 184 11.26 -5.15 0.27
N LEU A 185 10.53 -4.06 0.02
CA LEU A 185 9.96 -3.77 -1.30
C LEU A 185 11.03 -3.64 -2.38
N ARG A 186 12.15 -2.95 -2.11
CA ARG A 186 13.25 -2.85 -3.08
C ARG A 186 13.84 -4.22 -3.42
N THR A 187 14.02 -5.09 -2.43
CA THR A 187 14.48 -6.46 -2.67
C THR A 187 13.47 -7.26 -3.46
N SER A 188 12.17 -7.18 -3.12
CA SER A 188 11.10 -7.92 -3.80
C SER A 188 10.83 -7.45 -5.23
N LEU A 189 11.01 -6.17 -5.53
CA LEU A 189 10.93 -5.64 -6.91
C LEU A 189 12.04 -6.20 -7.80
N ALA A 190 13.19 -6.57 -7.22
CA ALA A 190 14.30 -7.21 -7.94
C ALA A 190 14.17 -8.75 -8.01
N SER A 191 13.11 -9.33 -7.44
CA SER A 191 12.86 -10.77 -7.50
C SER A 191 12.68 -11.24 -8.94
N PRO A 192 13.13 -12.45 -9.33
CA PRO A 192 12.80 -13.03 -10.63
C PRO A 192 11.36 -13.56 -10.71
N ASP A 193 10.63 -13.60 -9.60
CA ASP A 193 9.26 -14.12 -9.53
C ASP A 193 8.22 -13.01 -9.77
N ASP A 194 7.43 -13.17 -10.83
CA ASP A 194 6.39 -12.22 -11.24
C ASP A 194 5.34 -11.97 -10.14
N VAL A 195 5.00 -13.01 -9.36
CA VAL A 195 4.00 -12.89 -8.27
C VAL A 195 4.54 -11.99 -7.16
N MET A 196 5.78 -12.22 -6.73
CA MET A 196 6.47 -11.37 -5.77
C MET A 196 6.62 -9.92 -6.27
N GLN A 197 7.00 -9.74 -7.55
CA GLN A 197 7.11 -8.39 -8.14
C GLN A 197 5.75 -7.68 -8.14
N THR A 198 4.68 -8.38 -8.54
CA THR A 198 3.33 -7.82 -8.59
C THR A 198 2.82 -7.43 -7.19
N GLU A 199 3.06 -8.27 -6.18
CA GLU A 199 2.72 -7.94 -4.78
C GLU A 199 3.51 -6.72 -4.30
N ALA A 200 4.81 -6.67 -4.58
CA ALA A 200 5.64 -5.54 -4.20
C ALA A 200 5.14 -4.24 -4.84
N LEU A 201 4.75 -4.26 -6.11
CA LEU A 201 4.18 -3.11 -6.81
C LEU A 201 2.84 -2.66 -6.23
N ALA A 202 1.97 -3.60 -5.87
CA ALA A 202 0.71 -3.29 -5.19
C ALA A 202 0.95 -2.61 -3.84
N LEU A 203 1.94 -3.09 -3.06
CA LEU A 203 2.33 -2.48 -1.80
C LEU A 203 3.02 -1.11 -1.97
N VAL A 204 3.81 -0.92 -3.04
CA VAL A 204 4.32 0.41 -3.42
C VAL A 204 3.16 1.37 -3.66
N ALA A 205 2.18 0.97 -4.47
CA ALA A 205 0.99 1.77 -4.76
C ALA A 205 0.23 2.15 -3.48
N ALA A 206 0.01 1.17 -2.58
CA ALA A 206 -0.68 1.37 -1.31
C ALA A 206 0.11 2.26 -0.33
N SER A 207 1.45 2.23 -0.39
CA SER A 207 2.30 3.06 0.48
C SER A 207 2.26 4.54 0.12
N GLY A 208 2.05 4.87 -1.16
CA GLY A 208 2.19 6.23 -1.68
C GLY A 208 3.63 6.77 -1.64
N ASP A 209 4.64 5.94 -1.35
CA ASP A 209 6.03 6.37 -1.21
C ASP A 209 6.68 6.55 -2.59
N ARG A 210 6.79 7.81 -3.02
CA ARG A 210 7.44 8.19 -4.28
C ARG A 210 8.90 7.78 -4.36
N THR A 211 9.59 7.59 -3.23
CA THR A 211 11.01 7.19 -3.24
C THR A 211 11.23 5.76 -3.75
N LEU A 212 10.16 4.97 -3.91
CA LEU A 212 10.21 3.61 -4.45
C LEU A 212 10.00 3.57 -5.97
N ILE A 213 9.57 4.65 -6.61
CA ILE A 213 9.32 4.69 -8.06
C ILE A 213 10.57 4.37 -8.87
N ALA A 214 11.73 4.88 -8.46
CA ALA A 214 13.00 4.59 -9.13
C ALA A 214 13.31 3.08 -9.19
N ALA A 215 12.90 2.31 -8.19
CA ALA A 215 13.07 0.86 -8.17
C ALA A 215 12.04 0.11 -9.05
N CYS A 216 10.93 0.77 -9.42
CA CYS A 216 9.89 0.21 -10.29
C CYS A 216 10.23 0.37 -11.78
N LEU A 217 10.98 1.42 -12.16
CA LEU A 217 11.27 1.75 -13.56
C LEU A 217 11.87 0.59 -14.38
N PRO A 218 12.83 -0.21 -13.87
CA PRO A 218 13.38 -1.33 -14.63
C PRO A 218 12.32 -2.35 -15.08
N LEU A 219 11.24 -2.49 -14.31
CA LEU A 219 10.16 -3.44 -14.55
C LEU A 219 9.21 -3.01 -15.69
N LEU A 220 9.29 -1.78 -16.19
CA LEU A 220 8.61 -1.37 -17.44
C LEU A 220 9.09 -2.20 -18.65
N HIS A 221 10.30 -2.75 -18.56
CA HIS A 221 10.90 -3.61 -19.58
C HIS A 221 10.71 -5.10 -19.28
N SER A 222 9.87 -5.46 -18.29
CA SER A 222 9.59 -6.85 -17.97
C SER A 222 8.95 -7.56 -19.17
N LYS A 223 9.30 -8.83 -19.37
CA LYS A 223 8.64 -9.69 -20.37
C LYS A 223 7.23 -10.09 -19.95
N SER A 224 6.91 -9.94 -18.66
CA SER A 224 5.62 -10.29 -18.10
C SER A 224 4.64 -9.13 -18.23
N PRO A 225 3.57 -9.24 -19.05
CA PRO A 225 2.59 -8.17 -19.20
C PRO A 225 1.87 -7.84 -17.88
N VAL A 226 1.76 -8.82 -16.98
CA VAL A 226 1.15 -8.64 -15.65
C VAL A 226 2.01 -7.71 -14.80
N VAL A 227 3.33 -7.91 -14.80
CA VAL A 227 4.28 -7.05 -14.08
C VAL A 227 4.27 -5.64 -14.69
N VAL A 228 4.37 -5.51 -16.02
CA VAL A 228 4.34 -4.20 -16.68
C VAL A 228 3.07 -3.43 -16.32
N ARG A 229 1.91 -4.09 -16.33
CA ARG A 229 0.65 -3.49 -15.90
C ARG A 229 0.69 -3.05 -14.44
N ALA A 230 1.18 -3.90 -13.54
CA ALA A 230 1.29 -3.57 -12.11
C ALA A 230 2.23 -2.37 -11.86
N VAL A 231 3.30 -2.24 -12.65
CA VAL A 231 4.21 -1.08 -12.59
C VAL A 231 3.48 0.19 -12.99
N LEU A 232 2.75 0.16 -14.10
CA LEU A 232 1.97 1.30 -14.56
C LEU A 232 0.87 1.70 -13.57
N ASP A 233 0.17 0.72 -13.00
CA ASP A 233 -0.83 0.95 -11.95
C ASP A 233 -0.19 1.62 -10.70
N ALA A 234 0.95 1.10 -10.23
CA ALA A 234 1.66 1.66 -9.08
C ALA A 234 2.17 3.09 -9.35
N MET A 235 2.79 3.31 -10.51
CA MET A 235 3.26 4.63 -10.96
C MET A 235 2.10 5.61 -11.13
N GLY A 236 0.96 5.17 -11.67
CA GLY A 236 -0.23 6.01 -11.83
C GLY A 236 -0.86 6.45 -10.52
N VAL A 237 -0.79 5.61 -9.47
CA VAL A 237 -1.31 5.94 -8.13
C VAL A 237 -0.37 6.87 -7.36
N VAL A 238 0.92 6.55 -7.35
CA VAL A 238 1.93 7.29 -6.56
C VAL A 238 2.37 8.58 -7.27
N GLY A 239 2.25 8.61 -8.60
CA GLY A 239 2.84 9.58 -9.51
C GLY A 239 4.21 9.09 -9.97
N ALA A 240 4.43 9.02 -11.29
CA ALA A 240 5.77 8.75 -11.80
C ALA A 240 6.61 10.01 -11.67
N ASP A 241 7.80 9.93 -11.07
CA ASP A 241 8.83 10.95 -11.21
C ASP A 241 10.01 10.27 -11.93
N GLY A 242 10.04 10.41 -13.26
CA GLY A 242 10.99 9.71 -14.15
C GLY A 242 10.39 8.54 -14.93
N GLY A 243 11.12 8.09 -15.96
CA GLY A 243 10.72 6.98 -16.83
C GLY A 243 9.81 7.38 -18.01
N GLU A 244 9.60 8.67 -18.27
CA GLU A 244 8.70 9.13 -19.35
C GLU A 244 9.16 8.65 -20.73
N ALA A 245 10.47 8.59 -20.97
CA ALA A 245 11.02 8.03 -22.21
C ALA A 245 10.69 6.54 -22.37
N ASP A 246 10.80 5.77 -21.29
CA ASP A 246 10.47 4.33 -21.30
C ASP A 246 8.96 4.13 -21.49
N LEU A 247 8.13 4.98 -20.90
CA LEU A 247 6.69 4.98 -21.12
C LEU A 247 6.33 5.29 -22.57
N GLU A 248 7.01 6.22 -23.24
CA GLU A 248 6.81 6.48 -24.67
C GLU A 248 7.19 5.27 -25.54
N ILE A 249 8.33 4.63 -25.26
CA ILE A 249 8.75 3.42 -25.97
C ILE A 249 7.73 2.29 -25.77
N LEU A 250 7.25 2.12 -24.54
CA LEU A 250 6.23 1.14 -24.21
C LEU A 250 4.92 1.45 -24.94
N PHE A 251 4.51 2.72 -25.02
CA PHE A 251 3.33 3.13 -25.78
C PHE A 251 3.40 2.69 -27.23
N ASP A 252 4.52 2.97 -27.91
CA ASP A 252 4.67 2.68 -29.34
C ASP A 252 4.60 1.16 -29.63
N SER A 253 5.14 0.34 -28.72
CA SER A 253 5.29 -1.11 -28.88
C SER A 253 4.16 -1.97 -28.29
N SER A 254 3.17 -1.36 -27.63
CA SER A 254 2.13 -2.07 -26.86
C SER A 254 0.78 -2.23 -27.55
N SER A 255 -0.06 -3.11 -27.00
CA SER A 255 -1.49 -3.21 -27.34
C SER A 255 -2.26 -1.96 -26.93
N ASP A 256 -3.48 -1.80 -27.45
CA ASP A 256 -4.32 -0.64 -27.16
C ASP A 256 -4.69 -0.52 -25.66
N GLU A 257 -4.86 -1.64 -24.96
CA GLU A 257 -5.14 -1.65 -23.51
C GLU A 257 -3.96 -1.09 -22.71
N LEU A 258 -2.74 -1.54 -23.02
CA LEU A 258 -1.52 -1.06 -22.36
C LEU A 258 -1.22 0.39 -22.74
N ARG A 259 -1.44 0.79 -24.00
CA ARG A 259 -1.33 2.19 -24.44
C ARG A 259 -2.23 3.12 -23.65
N GLU A 260 -3.48 2.72 -23.39
CA GLU A 260 -4.39 3.50 -22.54
C GLU A 260 -3.83 3.65 -21.12
N LEU A 261 -3.27 2.59 -20.56
CA LEU A 261 -2.70 2.62 -19.21
C LEU A 261 -1.45 3.51 -19.13
N VAL A 262 -0.58 3.45 -20.15
CA VAL A 262 0.56 4.37 -20.28
C VAL A 262 0.10 5.83 -20.31
N VAL A 263 -0.90 6.15 -21.12
CA VAL A 263 -1.45 7.51 -21.22
C VAL A 263 -2.04 7.97 -19.88
N ARG A 264 -2.74 7.09 -19.16
CA ARG A 264 -3.24 7.40 -17.82
C ARG A 264 -2.11 7.64 -16.82
N THR A 265 -1.05 6.83 -16.88
CA THR A 265 0.14 6.96 -16.03
C THR A 265 0.82 8.31 -16.27
N LEU A 266 1.07 8.67 -17.54
CA LEU A 266 1.61 9.99 -17.91
C LEU A 266 0.69 11.14 -17.45
N GLY A 267 -0.63 10.97 -17.51
CA GLY A 267 -1.59 11.97 -17.02
C GLY A 267 -1.62 12.14 -15.50
N ALA A 268 -1.26 11.11 -14.74
CA ALA A 268 -1.10 11.18 -13.30
C ALA A 268 0.23 11.81 -12.87
N THR A 269 1.19 11.88 -13.79
CA THR A 269 2.53 12.45 -13.58
C THR A 269 2.55 13.96 -13.78
N PRO A 270 2.85 14.77 -12.74
CA PRO A 270 2.83 16.22 -12.83
C PRO A 270 4.16 16.81 -13.37
N THR A 271 4.79 16.19 -14.36
CA THR A 271 6.06 16.66 -14.95
C THR A 271 5.83 17.28 -16.33
N ASP A 272 6.67 18.26 -16.71
CA ASP A 272 6.64 18.83 -18.06
C ASP A 272 7.02 17.80 -19.12
N ALA A 273 7.86 16.81 -18.77
CA ALA A 273 8.19 15.68 -19.62
C ALA A 273 6.94 14.85 -19.94
N ALA A 274 6.15 14.48 -18.93
CA ALA A 274 4.93 13.72 -19.13
C ALA A 274 3.86 14.52 -19.91
N ARG A 275 3.74 15.83 -19.64
CA ARG A 275 2.88 16.73 -20.44
C ARG A 275 3.31 16.75 -21.91
N THR A 276 4.62 16.80 -22.16
CA THR A 276 5.18 16.80 -23.52
C THR A 276 4.90 15.47 -24.23
N ALA A 277 5.07 14.35 -23.52
CA ALA A 277 4.73 13.01 -24.00
C ALA A 277 3.24 12.89 -24.38
N LEU A 278 2.33 13.31 -23.49
CA LEU A 278 0.89 13.33 -23.74
C LEU A 278 0.53 14.16 -24.98
N ARG A 279 1.16 15.33 -25.15
CA ARG A 279 0.95 16.18 -26.33
C ARG A 279 1.39 15.49 -27.61
N ARG A 280 2.51 14.76 -27.58
CA ARG A 280 3.02 14.02 -28.74
C ARG A 280 2.08 12.87 -29.09
N ILE A 281 1.69 12.07 -28.10
CA ILE A 281 0.75 10.96 -28.24
C ILE A 281 -0.60 11.44 -28.79
N ALA A 282 -1.14 12.55 -28.27
CA ALA A 282 -2.40 13.13 -28.74
C ALA A 282 -2.34 13.66 -30.19
N ARG A 283 -1.14 13.96 -30.70
CA ARG A 283 -0.93 14.37 -32.10
C ARG A 283 -0.72 13.18 -33.03
N GLN A 284 -0.02 12.16 -32.57
CA GLN A 284 0.25 10.93 -33.35
C GLN A 284 -0.98 10.04 -33.45
N SER A 285 -1.78 9.99 -32.39
CA SER A 285 -3.05 9.26 -32.37
C SER A 285 -4.14 10.08 -33.05
N SER A 286 -4.94 9.45 -33.91
CA SER A 286 -6.16 10.10 -34.39
C SER A 286 -7.05 10.47 -33.20
N ARG A 287 -7.56 11.71 -33.18
CA ARG A 287 -8.52 12.18 -32.15
C ARG A 287 -9.80 11.34 -32.07
N GLN A 288 -10.03 10.45 -33.03
CA GLN A 288 -11.16 9.52 -33.03
C GLN A 288 -10.86 8.23 -32.26
N THR A 289 -9.58 7.87 -32.04
CA THR A 289 -9.24 6.70 -31.22
C THR A 289 -9.48 7.00 -29.75
N ARG A 290 -9.85 5.97 -28.98
CA ARG A 290 -10.06 6.08 -27.53
C ARG A 290 -8.83 6.63 -26.83
N VAL A 291 -7.65 6.09 -27.16
CA VAL A 291 -6.35 6.51 -26.62
C VAL A 291 -6.05 7.99 -26.94
N GLY A 292 -6.26 8.41 -28.19
CA GLY A 292 -6.05 9.81 -28.60
C GLY A 292 -6.94 10.80 -27.86
N ARG A 293 -8.22 10.44 -27.62
CA ARG A 293 -9.15 11.26 -26.83
C ARG A 293 -8.70 11.41 -25.38
N ILE A 294 -8.30 10.30 -24.75
CA ILE A 294 -7.83 10.31 -23.35
C ILE A 294 -6.56 11.15 -23.23
N ALA A 295 -5.60 11.01 -24.15
CA ALA A 295 -4.37 11.78 -24.14
C ALA A 295 -4.62 13.30 -24.29
N ASP A 296 -5.49 13.70 -25.22
CA ASP A 296 -5.86 15.12 -25.42
C ASP A 296 -6.61 15.71 -24.22
N GLU A 297 -7.51 14.93 -23.60
CA GLU A 297 -8.20 15.33 -22.39
C GLU A 297 -7.24 15.52 -21.21
N LEU A 298 -6.35 14.56 -20.95
CA LEU A 298 -5.38 14.62 -19.86
C LEU A 298 -4.38 15.76 -20.08
N PHE A 299 -3.92 15.97 -21.31
CA PHE A 299 -3.07 17.12 -21.66
C PHE A 299 -3.78 18.45 -21.35
N ARG A 300 -5.06 18.59 -21.72
CA ARG A 300 -5.84 19.81 -21.43
C ARG A 300 -6.05 20.02 -19.93
N ARG A 301 -6.43 18.97 -19.18
CA ARG A 301 -6.55 19.05 -17.72
C ARG A 301 -5.25 19.44 -17.02
N ALA A 302 -4.11 18.95 -17.52
CA ALA A 302 -2.80 19.33 -17.01
C ALA A 302 -2.43 20.79 -17.33
N ALA A 303 -2.99 21.36 -18.40
CA ALA A 303 -2.83 22.77 -18.77
C ALA A 303 -3.77 23.70 -17.98
N ASP A 304 -4.97 23.22 -17.60
CA ASP A 304 -6.01 24.00 -16.92
C ASP A 304 -5.74 24.29 -15.43
N LYS A 305 -4.69 23.71 -14.82
CA LYS A 305 -4.23 24.06 -13.45
C LYS A 305 -3.52 25.44 -13.42
N THR A 306 -4.12 26.43 -14.06
CA THR A 306 -3.70 27.83 -14.09
C THR A 306 -4.32 28.56 -12.90
N VAL A 307 -3.49 29.17 -12.03
CA VAL A 307 -3.97 30.05 -10.96
C VAL A 307 -4.29 31.41 -11.56
N VAL A 308 -5.57 31.81 -11.53
CA VAL A 308 -6.03 33.15 -11.90
C VAL A 308 -6.05 34.00 -10.64
N VAL A 309 -5.20 35.02 -10.56
CA VAL A 309 -5.24 36.03 -9.49
C VAL A 309 -5.97 37.26 -10.02
N GLU A 310 -7.21 37.46 -9.57
CA GLU A 310 -7.92 38.72 -9.79
C GLU A 310 -7.43 39.76 -8.77
N THR A 311 -7.03 40.94 -9.25
CA THR A 311 -6.80 42.10 -8.38
C THR A 311 -7.91 43.12 -8.61
N ARG A 312 -8.51 43.61 -7.53
CA ARG A 312 -9.47 44.72 -7.57
C ARG A 312 -8.74 46.03 -7.28
N ASP A 313 -8.68 46.92 -8.26
CA ASP A 313 -8.39 48.33 -8.04
C ASP A 313 -9.72 49.09 -7.86
N ALA A 314 -9.79 49.97 -6.86
CA ALA A 314 -10.98 50.76 -6.54
C ALA A 314 -11.31 51.82 -7.61
N ASN A 315 -10.38 52.14 -8.50
CA ASN A 315 -10.54 53.24 -9.45
C ASN A 315 -10.85 52.82 -10.90
N HIS A 316 -10.67 51.55 -11.30
CA HIS A 316 -10.94 51.08 -12.67
C HIS A 316 -11.62 49.69 -12.69
N PRO A 317 -12.86 49.57 -13.20
CA PRO A 317 -13.58 48.31 -13.28
C PRO A 317 -13.18 47.58 -14.56
N ALA A 318 -12.00 46.95 -14.59
CA ALA A 318 -11.74 45.66 -15.25
C ALA A 318 -10.23 45.41 -15.48
N GLN A 319 -9.87 44.13 -15.32
CA GLN A 319 -8.82 43.39 -16.03
C GLN A 319 -7.36 43.52 -15.55
N ALA A 320 -7.01 42.63 -14.62
CA ALA A 320 -5.71 41.98 -14.64
C ALA A 320 -5.92 40.47 -14.77
N VAL A 321 -5.47 39.88 -15.88
CA VAL A 321 -5.39 38.42 -16.08
C VAL A 321 -3.91 38.08 -16.20
N VAL A 322 -3.40 37.24 -15.28
CA VAL A 322 -2.05 36.68 -15.37
C VAL A 322 -2.14 35.31 -16.05
N VAL A 323 -1.28 35.09 -17.05
CA VAL A 323 -1.34 33.97 -18.01
C VAL A 323 -0.25 32.92 -17.75
N VAL A 324 -0.70 31.65 -17.86
CA VAL A 324 -0.08 30.34 -18.22
C VAL A 324 1.45 30.13 -18.06
N PRO A 325 1.88 28.97 -17.49
CA PRO A 325 3.23 28.75 -16.98
C PRO A 325 4.28 28.32 -18.02
N ASP A 326 3.92 28.16 -19.29
CA ASP A 326 4.64 27.22 -20.18
C ASP A 326 6.05 27.69 -20.66
N LYS A 327 6.61 28.80 -20.17
CA LYS A 327 7.97 29.27 -20.54
C LYS A 327 8.71 30.09 -19.47
N GLY A 328 8.40 29.95 -18.18
CA GLY A 328 9.09 30.74 -17.13
C GLY A 328 9.01 32.26 -17.33
N THR A 329 8.03 32.73 -18.10
CA THR A 329 7.85 34.14 -18.43
C THR A 329 6.58 34.62 -17.77
N ILE A 330 6.68 35.54 -16.81
CA ILE A 330 5.49 36.19 -16.24
C ILE A 330 5.11 37.34 -17.17
N GLY A 331 3.95 37.24 -17.80
CA GLY A 331 3.37 38.28 -18.65
C GLY A 331 2.19 38.96 -17.96
N LEU A 332 2.19 40.29 -17.97
CA LEU A 332 1.04 41.09 -17.55
C LEU A 332 0.32 41.58 -18.82
N ALA A 333 -0.91 41.11 -19.03
CA ALA A 333 -1.78 41.54 -20.12
C ALA A 333 -2.85 42.49 -19.56
N LEU A 334 -2.95 43.68 -20.15
CA LEU A 334 -4.04 44.61 -19.90
C LEU A 334 -5.03 44.48 -21.05
N TYR A 335 -6.31 44.49 -20.72
CA TYR A 335 -7.38 44.39 -21.69
C TYR A 335 -7.97 45.79 -21.90
N SER A 336 -8.29 46.09 -23.16
CA SER A 336 -8.98 47.31 -23.58
C SER A 336 -10.02 46.91 -24.64
N GLU A 337 -11.01 47.77 -24.88
CA GLU A 337 -12.07 47.51 -25.87
C GLU A 337 -11.55 47.26 -27.31
N GLU A 338 -10.28 47.59 -27.60
CA GLU A 338 -9.63 47.40 -28.90
C GLU A 338 -8.86 46.06 -29.04
N GLY A 339 -8.92 45.17 -28.05
CA GLY A 339 -8.26 43.86 -28.05
C GLY A 339 -6.98 43.75 -27.19
N PHE A 340 -6.34 42.58 -27.23
CA PHE A 340 -5.21 42.23 -26.34
C PHE A 340 -3.93 43.01 -26.67
N ARG A 341 -3.32 43.66 -25.66
CA ARG A 341 -1.93 44.14 -25.74
C ARG A 341 -1.10 43.60 -24.57
N VAL A 342 0.04 43.01 -24.88
CA VAL A 342 1.05 42.61 -23.88
C VAL A 342 1.84 43.86 -23.50
N VAL A 343 1.76 44.30 -22.23
CA VAL A 343 2.25 45.65 -21.86
C VAL A 343 3.59 45.60 -21.10
N ALA A 344 4.00 44.45 -20.54
CA ALA A 344 5.31 44.34 -19.91
C ALA A 344 5.88 42.90 -19.84
N ARG A 345 7.21 42.79 -20.04
CA ARG A 345 8.09 41.73 -19.51
C ARG A 345 8.90 42.35 -18.37
N GLY A 346 8.90 41.78 -17.17
CA GLY A 346 9.58 42.40 -16.01
C GLY A 346 9.98 41.42 -14.90
N SER A 347 10.93 41.87 -14.07
CA SER A 347 11.49 41.14 -12.91
C SER A 347 10.61 41.29 -11.67
N LEU A 348 10.50 40.22 -10.88
CA LEU A 348 9.80 40.19 -9.59
C LEU A 348 10.64 40.86 -8.49
N LEU A 349 10.02 41.76 -7.71
CA LEU A 349 10.59 42.34 -6.49
C LEU A 349 9.71 41.97 -5.30
N TRP A 350 10.31 41.36 -4.27
CA TRP A 350 9.63 40.94 -3.05
C TRP A 350 10.11 41.80 -1.87
N LYS A 351 9.17 42.25 -1.01
CA LYS A 351 9.50 43.04 0.17
C LYS A 351 8.63 42.61 1.34
N CYS A 352 9.20 41.89 2.31
CA CYS A 352 8.52 41.59 3.57
C CYS A 352 8.51 42.82 4.48
N LYS A 353 7.33 43.22 4.93
CA LYS A 353 7.18 44.26 5.96
C LYS A 353 7.64 43.69 7.31
N GLY A 354 8.73 44.21 7.87
CA GLY A 354 9.17 43.89 9.24
C GLY A 354 10.60 43.37 9.40
N GLN A 355 11.36 43.14 8.33
CA GLN A 355 12.79 42.83 8.44
C GLN A 355 13.63 43.84 7.63
N ARG A 356 14.72 44.33 8.23
CA ARG A 356 15.72 45.17 7.55
C ARG A 356 16.40 44.35 6.44
N GLY A 357 15.93 44.57 5.21
CA GLY A 357 16.69 44.59 3.96
C GLY A 357 17.67 43.45 3.66
N GLN A 358 17.18 42.43 2.95
CA GLN A 358 17.96 41.87 1.84
C GLN A 358 17.19 42.13 0.54
N GLU A 359 17.70 43.05 -0.28
CA GLU A 359 17.26 43.23 -1.66
C GLU A 359 18.02 42.21 -2.52
N LYS A 360 17.32 41.23 -3.09
CA LYS A 360 17.90 40.34 -4.09
C LYS A 360 17.35 40.72 -5.47
N ARG A 361 18.21 41.32 -6.28
CA ARG A 361 17.91 41.71 -7.66
C ARG A 361 18.28 40.54 -8.56
N ILE A 362 17.30 39.82 -9.12
CA ILE A 362 17.58 38.76 -10.10
C ILE A 362 17.70 39.44 -11.47
N GLY A 363 18.94 39.63 -11.90
CA GLY A 363 19.28 40.12 -13.23
C GLY A 363 19.12 39.03 -14.29
N HIS A 364 18.98 39.45 -15.54
CA HIS A 364 18.69 38.59 -16.70
C HIS A 364 19.83 37.59 -17.06
N GLU A 365 20.92 37.55 -16.28
CA GLU A 365 22.11 36.72 -16.56
C GLU A 365 22.35 35.61 -15.53
N ASP A 366 21.65 35.58 -14.39
CA ASP A 366 21.79 34.49 -13.41
C ASP A 366 20.73 33.42 -13.64
N TYR A 367 20.98 32.58 -14.65
CA TYR A 367 20.25 31.33 -14.86
C TYR A 367 20.78 30.27 -13.86
N LEU A 368 20.02 29.98 -12.81
CA LEU A 368 20.24 28.81 -11.95
C LEU A 368 19.14 27.79 -12.26
N PRO A 369 19.44 26.63 -12.88
CA PRO A 369 18.41 25.71 -13.37
C PRO A 369 17.55 25.04 -12.29
N ASP A 370 18.00 25.00 -11.03
CA ASP A 370 17.39 24.16 -9.99
C ASP A 370 17.14 24.86 -8.64
N ALA A 371 16.97 26.20 -8.63
CA ALA A 371 16.64 26.89 -7.38
C ALA A 371 15.13 26.81 -7.09
N THR A 372 14.68 25.78 -6.36
CA THR A 372 13.44 25.89 -5.59
C THR A 372 13.64 26.96 -4.53
N ILE A 373 13.04 28.15 -4.71
CA ILE A 373 13.10 29.20 -3.69
C ILE A 373 12.12 28.79 -2.59
N PRO A 374 12.56 28.44 -1.37
CA PRO A 374 11.63 28.16 -0.29
C PRO A 374 10.89 29.46 0.05
N LEU A 375 9.55 29.43 -0.05
CA LEU A 375 8.72 30.49 0.53
C LEU A 375 8.94 30.46 2.05
N PRO A 376 9.47 31.52 2.68
CA PRO A 376 9.59 31.55 4.14
C PRO A 376 8.18 31.52 4.72
N ARG A 377 7.90 30.54 5.58
CA ARG A 377 6.67 30.49 6.38
C ARG A 377 6.63 31.74 7.26
N CYS A 378 5.85 32.73 6.85
CA CYS A 378 5.53 33.87 7.69
C CYS A 378 4.57 33.36 8.77
N ALA A 379 5.06 33.25 10.00
CA ALA A 379 4.34 32.68 11.15
C ALA A 379 3.16 33.54 11.67
N SER A 380 2.77 34.57 10.94
CA SER A 380 1.62 35.41 11.24
C SER A 380 1.38 36.30 10.02
N SER A 381 0.19 36.24 9.44
CA SER A 381 -0.24 37.02 8.25
C SER A 381 0.20 38.50 8.35
N PRO A 382 0.56 39.16 7.23
CA PRO A 382 -0.38 39.37 6.15
C PRO A 382 0.06 38.72 4.85
N ILE A 383 -0.95 38.35 4.07
CA ILE A 383 -0.89 37.96 2.68
C ILE A 383 0.25 38.68 1.93
N PRO A 384 1.19 37.96 1.28
CA PRO A 384 2.34 38.59 0.64
C PRO A 384 1.90 39.58 -0.45
N GLN A 385 2.30 40.84 -0.28
CA GLN A 385 2.10 41.89 -1.27
C GLN A 385 3.24 41.85 -2.28
N VAL A 386 2.90 41.84 -3.57
CA VAL A 386 3.86 41.88 -4.66
C VAL A 386 3.81 43.26 -5.29
N HIS A 387 4.98 43.89 -5.46
CA HIS A 387 5.11 45.17 -6.13
C HIS A 387 5.79 45.00 -7.48
N TRP A 388 5.12 45.45 -8.53
CA TRP A 388 5.64 45.51 -9.90
C TRP A 388 6.01 46.94 -10.23
N ARG A 389 7.20 47.17 -10.80
CA ARG A 389 7.61 48.48 -11.31
C ARG A 389 7.72 48.42 -12.83
N CYS A 390 6.85 49.16 -13.50
CA CYS A 390 6.83 49.28 -14.95
C CYS A 390 8.04 50.10 -15.46
N ARG A 391 8.40 49.93 -16.74
CA ARG A 391 9.51 50.66 -17.39
C ARG A 391 9.31 52.18 -17.40
N ASP A 392 8.07 52.64 -17.32
CA ASP A 392 7.67 54.05 -17.23
C ASP A 392 7.68 54.59 -15.78
N GLY A 393 8.14 53.80 -14.81
CA GLY A 393 8.25 54.18 -13.40
C GLY A 393 6.98 53.95 -12.57
N ARG A 394 5.87 53.50 -13.18
CA ARG A 394 4.63 53.20 -12.44
C ARG A 394 4.79 51.97 -11.57
N GLN A 395 4.17 51.98 -10.40
CA GLN A 395 4.21 50.86 -9.46
C GLN A 395 2.81 50.26 -9.29
N ILE A 396 2.67 48.97 -9.59
CA ILE A 396 1.43 48.20 -9.43
C ILE A 396 1.60 47.29 -8.22
N THR A 397 0.62 47.26 -7.31
CA THR A 397 0.67 46.40 -6.11
C THR A 397 -0.45 45.39 -6.17
N GLY A 398 -0.10 44.11 -6.06
CA GLY A 398 -1.05 43.00 -6.02
C GLY A 398 -0.96 42.22 -4.71
N VAL A 399 -2.03 41.52 -4.36
CA VAL A 399 -2.14 40.65 -3.19
C VAL A 399 -2.28 39.21 -3.71
N LEU A 400 -1.38 38.29 -3.33
CA LEU A 400 -1.48 36.88 -3.71
C LEU A 400 -2.58 36.21 -2.87
N PRO A 401 -3.55 35.48 -3.43
CA PRO A 401 -4.48 34.71 -2.60
C PRO A 401 -3.76 33.62 -1.79
N GLU A 402 -4.34 33.24 -0.64
CA GLU A 402 -3.79 32.23 0.29
C GLU A 402 -3.52 30.86 -0.35
#